data_AF-X1SU38-F1
#
_entry.id   AF-X1SU38-F1
#
_cell.length_a   1.000
_cell.length_b   1.000
_cell.length_c   1.000
_cell.angle_alpha   90.00
_cell.angle_beta   90.00
_cell.angle_gamma   90.00
#
_symmetry.space_group_name_H-M   'P 1'
#
loop_
_entity.id
_entity.type
_entity.pdbx_description
1 polymer ?
#
loop_
_entity_poly.entity_id
_entity_poly.type
_entity_poly.pdbx_seq_one_letter_code
_entity_poly.pdbx_strand_id
1 'polypeptide(L)'
;KSSLAFDTIYAEGQRRYVESLSAYARQFLGRMEKPEVDYIEGLSPAISIDQKGPSRNPRSTVGTVTETYDYLRLLFARVGHPHCPKCGREIAMQTVQQIVDATQNTPEGSRIMILAPLIRDRKGEYQVVFDDLRKAGYVRVRVDGHIYDLSEEFQLDKNKKHSIEVVVDRLVVGQSGSQSRIADSVETALKLGAGVVLVSIIDGEELLFSEHFACVHCGISLGEIAPRTFSFNSPHGACPACTGLGVKLEIDPEFVIPNKELSIVQGAIHPGWWSSWHTNELEILARRYGFSLHTPVKELSKRHLKLILYGEGGEL
;
A
#
# COMPACT_ATOMS: atom_id res chain seq x y z
N LYS A 1 -41.19 29.81 -13.53
CA LYS A 1 -39.72 30.03 -13.59
C LYS A 1 -38.99 28.69 -13.65
N SER A 2 -39.10 27.84 -12.64
CA SER A 2 -38.46 26.51 -12.63
C SER A 2 -38.95 25.59 -13.73
N SER A 3 -40.27 25.53 -14.01
CA SER A 3 -40.79 24.66 -15.08
C SER A 3 -40.30 25.04 -16.47
N LEU A 4 -40.29 26.33 -16.81
CA LEU A 4 -39.70 26.78 -18.08
C LEU A 4 -38.20 26.45 -18.17
N ALA A 5 -37.44 26.66 -17.08
CA ALA A 5 -35.99 26.48 -17.09
C ALA A 5 -35.56 24.99 -17.08
N PHE A 6 -36.11 24.19 -16.16
CA PHE A 6 -35.71 22.80 -15.95
C PHE A 6 -36.58 21.82 -16.74
N ASP A 7 -37.91 21.96 -16.64
CA ASP A 7 -38.85 20.99 -17.22
C ASP A 7 -39.02 21.18 -18.73
N THR A 8 -38.72 22.37 -19.28
CA THR A 8 -38.81 22.66 -20.72
C THR A 8 -37.44 22.84 -21.37
N ILE A 9 -36.69 23.91 -21.05
CA ILE A 9 -35.45 24.28 -21.76
C ILE A 9 -34.33 23.27 -21.53
N TYR A 10 -34.04 22.92 -20.26
CA TYR A 10 -33.01 21.93 -19.93
C TYR A 10 -33.39 20.53 -20.42
N ALA A 11 -34.62 20.08 -20.16
CA ALA A 11 -35.10 18.77 -20.58
C ALA A 11 -35.00 18.58 -22.10
N GLU A 12 -35.41 19.58 -22.90
CA GLU A 12 -35.32 19.51 -24.36
C GLU A 12 -33.87 19.58 -24.86
N GLY A 13 -33.04 20.43 -24.24
CA GLY A 13 -31.61 20.51 -24.57
C GLY A 13 -30.85 19.21 -24.27
N GLN A 14 -31.14 18.56 -23.14
CA GLN A 14 -30.56 17.26 -22.78
C GLN A 14 -31.05 16.15 -23.71
N ARG A 15 -32.36 16.09 -24.00
CA ARG A 15 -32.96 15.09 -24.89
C ARG A 15 -32.33 15.16 -26.29
N ARG A 16 -32.23 16.34 -26.89
CA ARG A 16 -31.63 16.51 -28.23
C ARG A 16 -30.15 16.11 -28.26
N TYR A 17 -29.40 16.42 -27.19
CA TYR A 17 -28.01 15.98 -27.08
C TYR A 17 -27.91 14.46 -27.04
N VAL A 18 -28.72 13.80 -26.22
CA VAL A 18 -28.79 12.32 -26.15
C VAL A 18 -29.19 11.70 -27.48
N GLU A 19 -30.06 12.35 -28.24
CA GLU A 19 -30.48 11.89 -29.58
C GLU A 19 -29.38 11.95 -30.63
N SER A 20 -28.39 12.83 -30.46
CA SER A 20 -27.21 12.89 -31.31
C SER A 20 -26.19 11.79 -31.02
N LEU A 21 -26.33 11.07 -29.90
CA LEU A 21 -25.46 9.95 -29.56
C LEU A 21 -25.75 8.71 -30.43
N SER A 22 -24.76 7.81 -30.48
CA SER A 22 -24.84 6.56 -31.22
C SER A 22 -26.10 5.74 -30.87
N ALA A 23 -26.59 4.95 -31.82
CA ALA A 23 -27.76 4.09 -31.60
C ALA A 23 -27.57 3.12 -30.41
N TYR A 24 -26.32 2.71 -30.15
CA TYR A 24 -25.94 1.88 -28.99
C TYR A 24 -26.05 2.66 -27.67
N ALA A 25 -25.52 3.88 -27.58
CA ALA A 25 -25.58 4.69 -26.36
C ALA A 25 -27.04 5.00 -25.96
N ARG A 26 -27.92 5.19 -26.95
CA ARG A 26 -29.36 5.41 -26.74
C ARG A 26 -30.09 4.22 -26.11
N GLN A 27 -29.55 3.00 -26.19
CA GLN A 27 -30.15 1.83 -25.52
C GLN A 27 -30.04 1.92 -23.99
N PHE A 28 -29.00 2.57 -23.46
CA PHE A 28 -28.74 2.67 -22.02
C PHE A 28 -29.37 3.89 -21.35
N LEU A 29 -29.61 4.96 -22.11
CA LEU A 29 -30.11 6.23 -21.58
C LEU A 29 -31.64 6.28 -21.43
N GLY A 30 -32.35 5.23 -21.88
CA GLY A 30 -33.81 5.17 -21.82
C GLY A 30 -34.48 6.17 -22.76
N ARG A 31 -35.79 6.04 -22.95
CA ARG A 31 -36.58 7.09 -23.61
C ARG A 31 -36.84 8.20 -22.59
N MET A 32 -36.23 9.36 -22.78
CA MET A 32 -36.57 10.56 -22.01
C MET A 32 -37.97 11.04 -22.44
N GLU A 33 -38.80 11.41 -21.47
CA GLU A 33 -40.10 12.02 -21.76
C GLU A 33 -39.90 13.35 -22.49
N LYS A 34 -40.73 13.59 -23.51
CA LYS A 34 -40.69 14.86 -24.24
C LYS A 34 -41.38 15.93 -23.39
N PRO A 35 -40.76 17.10 -23.20
CA PRO A 35 -41.40 18.19 -22.48
C PRO A 35 -42.58 18.75 -23.26
N GLU A 36 -43.56 19.31 -22.54
CA GLU A 36 -44.76 19.93 -23.12
C GLU A 36 -44.40 21.29 -23.77
N VAL A 37 -43.97 21.26 -25.03
CA VAL A 37 -43.65 22.44 -25.83
C VAL A 37 -44.03 22.23 -27.29
N ASP A 38 -44.65 23.24 -27.91
CA ASP A 38 -45.08 23.17 -29.31
C ASP A 38 -43.89 23.24 -30.27
N TYR A 39 -43.02 24.24 -30.09
CA TYR A 39 -41.83 24.44 -30.90
C TYR A 39 -40.76 25.21 -30.11
N ILE A 40 -39.51 24.75 -30.23
CA ILE A 40 -38.34 25.42 -29.69
C ILE A 40 -37.12 25.11 -30.57
N GLU A 41 -36.37 26.15 -30.92
CA GLU A 41 -35.17 26.05 -31.76
C GLU A 41 -34.00 26.82 -31.12
N GLY A 42 -32.80 26.67 -31.69
CA GLY A 42 -31.61 27.35 -31.17
C GLY A 42 -31.11 26.85 -29.81
N LEU A 43 -31.53 25.66 -29.37
CA LEU A 43 -31.06 25.06 -28.12
C LEU A 43 -29.64 24.51 -28.26
N SER A 44 -28.78 24.90 -27.32
CA SER A 44 -27.48 24.26 -27.09
C SER A 44 -27.65 23.01 -26.20
N PRO A 45 -26.68 22.08 -26.17
CA PRO A 45 -26.63 21.04 -25.14
C PRO A 45 -26.72 21.67 -23.75
N ALA A 46 -27.69 21.21 -22.95
CA ALA A 46 -28.01 21.83 -21.67
C ALA A 46 -27.48 21.00 -20.49
N ILE A 47 -26.91 21.69 -19.50
CA ILE A 47 -26.48 21.12 -18.22
C ILE A 47 -27.21 21.87 -17.11
N SER A 48 -27.88 21.12 -16.23
CA SER A 48 -28.51 21.66 -15.03
C SER A 48 -27.49 21.71 -13.90
N ILE A 49 -27.45 22.84 -13.19
CA ILE A 49 -26.76 22.98 -11.91
C ILE A 49 -27.84 23.28 -10.86
N ASP A 50 -28.26 22.24 -10.16
CA ASP A 50 -29.25 22.32 -9.08
C ASP A 50 -28.63 21.89 -7.74
N GLN A 51 -29.39 22.07 -6.65
CA GLN A 51 -28.96 21.66 -5.31
C GLN A 51 -29.42 20.23 -4.96
N LYS A 52 -29.67 19.36 -5.95
CA LYS A 52 -30.00 17.96 -5.62
C LYS A 52 -28.86 17.37 -4.81
N GLY A 53 -29.21 16.82 -3.65
CA GLY A 53 -28.24 16.40 -2.64
C GLY A 53 -27.20 15.44 -3.23
N PRO A 54 -25.92 15.56 -2.83
CA PRO A 54 -24.87 14.70 -3.34
C PRO A 54 -25.18 13.24 -3.04
N SER A 55 -24.71 12.34 -3.91
CA SER A 55 -24.80 10.91 -3.70
C SER A 55 -24.20 10.52 -2.34
N ARG A 56 -24.94 9.76 -1.52
CA ARG A 56 -24.50 9.25 -0.21
C ARG A 56 -23.57 8.04 -0.35
N ASN A 57 -22.61 8.11 -1.28
CA ASN A 57 -21.62 7.05 -1.44
C ASN A 57 -20.43 7.33 -0.51
N PRO A 58 -20.12 6.45 0.46
CA PRO A 58 -19.02 6.66 1.41
C PRO A 58 -17.63 6.71 0.74
N ARG A 59 -17.54 6.27 -0.50
CA ARG A 59 -16.32 6.31 -1.32
C ARG A 59 -16.24 7.53 -2.25
N SER A 60 -17.25 8.40 -2.23
CA SER A 60 -17.23 9.65 -2.97
C SER A 60 -16.77 10.78 -2.05
N THR A 61 -15.64 11.39 -2.38
CA THR A 61 -15.09 12.54 -1.66
C THR A 61 -15.16 13.79 -2.55
N VAL A 62 -14.88 14.95 -1.98
CA VAL A 62 -14.74 16.20 -2.77
C VAL A 62 -13.74 15.99 -3.91
N GLY A 63 -12.60 15.37 -3.64
CA GLY A 63 -11.55 15.15 -4.63
C GLY A 63 -11.96 14.21 -5.78
N THR A 64 -12.83 13.21 -5.53
CA THR A 64 -13.36 12.37 -6.61
C THR A 64 -14.45 13.07 -7.40
N VAL A 65 -15.27 13.91 -6.77
CA VAL A 65 -16.34 14.67 -7.43
C VAL A 65 -15.76 15.76 -8.34
N THR A 66 -14.68 16.43 -7.92
CA THR A 66 -14.02 17.48 -8.70
C THR A 66 -12.95 16.93 -9.65
N GLU A 67 -12.78 15.61 -9.72
CA GLU A 67 -11.69 14.92 -10.44
C GLU A 67 -10.26 15.34 -10.04
N THR A 68 -10.10 16.23 -9.04
CA THR A 68 -8.81 16.68 -8.55
C THR A 68 -7.98 15.51 -8.02
N TYR A 69 -8.63 14.55 -7.36
CA TYR A 69 -7.95 13.34 -6.90
C TYR A 69 -7.41 12.51 -8.05
N ASP A 70 -8.11 12.47 -9.20
CA ASP A 70 -7.68 11.71 -10.37
C ASP A 70 -6.38 12.27 -10.96
N TYR A 71 -6.26 13.60 -11.00
CA TYR A 71 -5.02 14.29 -11.34
C TYR A 71 -3.92 14.07 -10.30
N LEU A 72 -4.25 14.09 -9.00
CA LEU A 72 -3.27 13.77 -7.96
C LEU A 72 -2.72 12.36 -8.12
N ARG A 73 -3.57 11.36 -8.40
CA ARG A 73 -3.10 9.98 -8.65
C ARG A 73 -2.12 9.93 -9.82
N LEU A 74 -2.38 10.69 -10.89
CA LEU A 74 -1.48 10.77 -12.04
C LEU A 74 -0.16 11.44 -11.66
N LEU A 75 -0.21 12.56 -10.93
CA LEU A 75 0.96 13.28 -10.43
C LEU A 75 1.85 12.36 -9.58
N PHE A 76 1.29 11.73 -8.55
CA PHE A 76 2.02 10.82 -7.67
C PHE A 76 2.57 9.59 -8.41
N ALA A 77 1.88 9.08 -9.41
CA ALA A 77 2.38 7.95 -10.19
C ALA A 77 3.49 8.30 -11.19
N ARG A 78 3.53 9.55 -11.68
CA ARG A 78 4.48 9.96 -12.72
C ARG A 78 5.75 10.61 -12.19
N VAL A 79 5.63 11.43 -11.15
CA VAL A 79 6.75 12.19 -10.59
C VAL A 79 6.93 11.97 -9.09
N GLY A 80 6.17 11.05 -8.49
CA GLY A 80 6.32 10.69 -7.09
C GLY A 80 7.60 9.88 -6.86
N HIS A 81 8.35 10.27 -5.83
CA HIS A 81 9.50 9.53 -5.33
C HIS A 81 9.01 8.56 -4.22
N PRO A 82 8.96 7.25 -4.46
CA PRO A 82 8.44 6.32 -3.48
C PRO A 82 9.48 6.05 -2.39
N HIS A 83 9.02 5.86 -1.16
CA HIS A 83 9.88 5.66 0.00
C HIS A 83 9.53 4.35 0.71
N CYS A 84 10.53 3.71 1.29
CA CYS A 84 10.32 2.51 2.08
C CYS A 84 9.55 2.83 3.37
N PRO A 85 8.40 2.18 3.65
CA PRO A 85 7.61 2.48 4.85
C PRO A 85 8.31 2.09 6.17
N LYS A 86 9.35 1.25 6.11
CA LYS A 86 10.10 0.79 7.30
C LYS A 86 11.32 1.65 7.62
N CYS A 87 12.11 2.04 6.61
CA CYS A 87 13.36 2.77 6.82
C CYS A 87 13.40 4.18 6.22
N GLY A 88 12.36 4.59 5.49
CA GLY A 88 12.23 5.94 4.93
C GLY A 88 13.17 6.25 3.76
N ARG A 89 14.00 5.32 3.29
CA ARG A 89 14.86 5.52 2.11
C ARG A 89 14.04 5.54 0.82
N GLU A 90 14.45 6.37 -0.12
CA GLU A 90 13.89 6.40 -1.47
C GLU A 90 14.12 5.05 -2.18
N ILE A 91 13.13 4.63 -2.96
CA ILE A 91 13.16 3.41 -3.77
C ILE A 91 13.14 3.84 -5.24
N ALA A 92 14.26 3.66 -5.93
CA ALA A 92 14.34 3.92 -7.36
C ALA A 92 14.33 2.60 -8.13
N MET A 93 13.55 2.55 -9.21
CA MET A 93 13.67 1.52 -10.24
C MET A 93 14.67 2.03 -11.28
N GLN A 94 15.64 1.21 -11.66
CA GLN A 94 16.61 1.56 -12.68
C GLN A 94 16.65 0.48 -13.76
N THR A 95 16.67 0.91 -15.03
CA THR A 95 16.89 -0.01 -16.14
C THR A 95 18.34 -0.48 -16.16
N VAL A 96 18.61 -1.62 -16.78
CA VAL A 96 19.99 -2.10 -17.01
C VAL A 96 20.86 -0.99 -17.58
N GLN A 97 20.38 -0.26 -18.59
CA GLN A 97 21.13 0.85 -19.20
C GLN A 97 21.45 1.95 -18.19
N GLN A 98 20.50 2.37 -17.36
CA GLN A 98 20.73 3.38 -16.32
C GLN A 98 21.74 2.91 -15.27
N ILE A 99 21.72 1.62 -14.92
CA ILE A 99 22.69 1.02 -14.00
C ILE A 99 24.09 1.03 -14.62
N VAL A 100 24.20 0.67 -15.91
CA VAL A 100 25.45 0.72 -16.67
C VAL A 100 25.98 2.15 -16.73
N ASP A 101 25.15 3.11 -17.12
CA ASP A 101 25.52 4.53 -17.22
C ASP A 101 25.95 5.09 -15.85
N ALA A 102 25.23 4.76 -14.77
CA ALA A 102 25.60 5.16 -13.41
C ALA A 102 26.94 4.54 -12.96
N THR A 103 27.18 3.29 -13.34
CA THR A 103 28.46 2.60 -13.06
C THR A 103 29.61 3.24 -13.83
N GLN A 104 29.36 3.70 -15.07
CA GLN A 104 30.36 4.39 -15.89
C GLN A 104 30.69 5.81 -15.42
N ASN A 105 29.76 6.49 -14.75
CA ASN A 105 29.97 7.82 -14.19
C ASN A 105 30.90 7.84 -12.96
N THR A 106 31.43 6.69 -12.54
CA THR A 106 32.47 6.63 -11.51
C THR A 106 33.82 7.11 -12.05
N PRO A 107 34.75 7.60 -11.20
CA PRO A 107 36.01 8.19 -11.66
C PRO A 107 36.81 7.24 -12.56
N GLU A 108 37.38 7.76 -13.64
CA GLU A 108 38.17 6.97 -14.58
C GLU A 108 39.37 6.29 -13.88
N GLY A 109 39.61 5.02 -14.18
CA GLY A 109 40.62 4.20 -13.49
C GLY A 109 40.14 3.53 -12.20
N SER A 110 38.91 3.80 -11.75
CA SER A 110 38.32 3.11 -10.60
C SER A 110 38.18 1.61 -10.87
N ARG A 111 38.59 0.80 -9.89
CA ARG A 111 38.38 -0.66 -9.92
C ARG A 111 37.03 -0.95 -9.28
N ILE A 112 36.14 -1.62 -10.02
CA ILE A 112 34.80 -1.96 -9.57
C ILE A 112 34.61 -3.48 -9.55
N MET A 113 33.78 -3.94 -8.63
CA MET A 113 33.31 -5.32 -8.56
C MET A 113 31.80 -5.33 -8.70
N ILE A 114 31.30 -6.09 -9.68
CA ILE A 114 29.87 -6.30 -9.89
C ILE A 114 29.49 -7.56 -9.12
N LEU A 115 28.58 -7.39 -8.17
CA LEU A 115 28.20 -8.41 -7.20
C LEU A 115 26.70 -8.71 -7.31
N ALA A 116 26.34 -9.98 -7.30
CA ALA A 116 24.96 -10.43 -7.20
C ALA A 116 24.63 -10.81 -5.75
N PRO A 117 23.82 -10.02 -5.02
CA PRO A 117 23.46 -10.34 -3.64
C PRO A 117 22.41 -11.46 -3.59
N LEU A 118 22.81 -12.64 -3.13
CA LEU A 118 21.90 -13.79 -3.01
C LEU A 118 21.20 -13.80 -1.66
N ILE A 119 21.94 -13.50 -0.59
CA ILE A 119 21.46 -13.50 0.78
C ILE A 119 21.94 -12.24 1.47
N ARG A 120 21.07 -11.61 2.26
CA ARG A 120 21.39 -10.36 2.97
C ARG A 120 20.80 -10.40 4.37
N ASP A 121 21.65 -10.30 5.39
CA ASP A 121 21.28 -10.22 6.80
C ASP A 121 20.29 -11.30 7.29
N ARG A 122 20.38 -12.52 6.73
CA ARG A 122 19.51 -13.64 7.10
C ARG A 122 20.29 -14.74 7.81
N LYS A 123 19.64 -15.42 8.74
CA LYS A 123 20.25 -16.53 9.50
C LYS A 123 20.18 -17.85 8.74
N GLY A 124 21.28 -18.59 8.70
CA GLY A 124 21.36 -19.90 8.05
C GLY A 124 22.76 -20.30 7.62
N GLU A 125 22.94 -21.58 7.26
CA GLU A 125 24.24 -22.14 6.86
C GLU A 125 24.48 -22.07 5.34
N TYR A 126 23.41 -22.00 4.55
CA TYR A 126 23.40 -21.76 3.10
C TYR A 126 24.32 -22.64 2.22
N GLN A 127 24.68 -23.86 2.64
CA GLN A 127 25.53 -24.76 1.85
C GLN A 127 25.01 -25.02 0.43
N VAL A 128 23.68 -25.19 0.28
CA VAL A 128 23.04 -25.38 -1.04
C VAL A 128 23.35 -24.22 -2.00
N VAL A 129 23.41 -22.98 -1.49
CA VAL A 129 23.71 -21.81 -2.30
C VAL A 129 25.16 -21.86 -2.82
N PHE A 130 26.12 -22.24 -1.98
CA PHE A 130 27.51 -22.39 -2.43
C PHE A 130 27.67 -23.52 -3.47
N ASP A 131 26.96 -24.64 -3.29
CA ASP A 131 26.99 -25.75 -4.25
C ASP A 131 26.41 -25.38 -5.61
N ASP A 132 25.29 -24.65 -5.62
CA ASP A 132 24.66 -24.18 -6.86
C ASP A 132 25.58 -23.20 -7.60
N LEU A 133 26.32 -22.36 -6.88
CA LEU A 133 27.31 -21.45 -7.46
C LEU A 133 28.52 -22.16 -8.06
N ARG A 134 29.01 -23.22 -7.39
CA ARG A 134 30.09 -24.06 -7.94
C ARG A 134 29.65 -24.74 -9.22
N LYS A 135 28.43 -25.30 -9.25
CA LYS A 135 27.85 -25.92 -10.45
C LYS A 135 27.68 -24.92 -11.60
N ALA A 136 27.35 -23.67 -11.28
CA ALA A 136 27.22 -22.59 -12.25
C ALA A 136 28.58 -22.02 -12.72
N GLY A 137 29.70 -22.46 -12.12
CA GLY A 137 31.05 -22.09 -12.55
C GLY A 137 31.60 -20.79 -11.97
N TYR A 138 30.97 -20.24 -10.92
CA TYR A 138 31.51 -19.07 -10.23
C TYR A 138 32.72 -19.46 -9.37
N VAL A 139 33.73 -18.59 -9.32
CA VAL A 139 35.00 -18.84 -8.61
C VAL A 139 35.07 -18.10 -7.29
N ARG A 140 34.42 -16.94 -7.17
CA ARG A 140 34.56 -16.07 -5.99
C ARG A 140 33.22 -15.68 -5.41
N VAL A 141 33.18 -15.66 -4.09
CA VAL A 141 32.02 -15.24 -3.31
C VAL A 141 32.48 -14.30 -2.21
N ARG A 142 31.68 -13.30 -1.90
CA ARG A 142 31.86 -12.42 -0.75
C ARG A 142 30.89 -12.84 0.33
N VAL A 143 31.43 -13.16 1.50
CA VAL A 143 30.66 -13.58 2.67
C VAL A 143 31.02 -12.66 3.82
N ASP A 144 30.01 -11.98 4.38
CA ASP A 144 30.16 -11.03 5.49
C ASP A 144 31.29 -9.99 5.22
N GLY A 145 31.32 -9.46 3.99
CA GLY A 145 32.28 -8.46 3.55
C GLY A 145 33.66 -8.99 3.11
N HIS A 146 33.96 -10.27 3.34
CA HIS A 146 35.25 -10.88 3.01
C HIS A 146 35.13 -11.73 1.74
N ILE A 147 36.10 -11.60 0.83
CA ILE A 147 36.10 -12.35 -0.44
C ILE A 147 36.83 -13.67 -0.24
N TYR A 148 36.16 -14.76 -0.59
CA TYR A 148 36.66 -16.13 -0.53
C TYR A 148 36.60 -16.78 -1.91
N ASP A 149 37.40 -17.82 -2.09
CA ASP A 149 37.31 -18.71 -3.24
C ASP A 149 36.22 -19.77 -2.99
N LEU A 150 35.35 -20.00 -3.98
CA LEU A 150 34.26 -20.99 -3.88
C LEU A 150 34.76 -22.44 -3.74
N SER A 151 36.03 -22.69 -4.04
CA SER A 151 36.68 -23.99 -3.80
C SER A 151 36.92 -24.31 -2.33
N GLU A 152 36.86 -23.31 -1.45
CA GLU A 152 37.00 -23.51 -0.01
C GLU A 152 35.72 -24.11 0.62
N GLU A 153 35.86 -24.74 1.79
CA GLU A 153 34.71 -25.21 2.57
C GLU A 153 34.15 -24.09 3.44
N PHE A 154 32.86 -23.80 3.26
CA PHE A 154 32.14 -22.79 4.04
C PHE A 154 31.32 -23.46 5.14
N GLN A 155 31.63 -23.14 6.39
CA GLN A 155 30.83 -23.49 7.56
C GLN A 155 30.32 -22.21 8.22
N LEU A 156 29.10 -21.82 7.86
CA LEU A 156 28.41 -20.67 8.44
C LEU A 156 27.59 -21.08 9.67
N ASP A 157 27.45 -20.18 10.64
CA ASP A 157 26.71 -20.44 11.87
C ASP A 157 25.21 -20.20 11.65
N LYS A 158 24.41 -21.25 11.77
CA LYS A 158 22.95 -21.20 11.60
C LYS A 158 22.25 -20.10 12.42
N ASN A 159 22.82 -19.71 13.57
CA ASN A 159 22.20 -18.75 14.47
C ASN A 159 22.60 -17.29 14.21
N LYS A 160 23.65 -17.07 13.40
CA LYS A 160 24.14 -15.74 13.02
C LYS A 160 23.57 -15.30 11.70
N LYS A 161 23.46 -13.98 11.53
CA LYS A 161 23.04 -13.39 10.25
C LYS A 161 24.25 -13.33 9.34
N HIS A 162 24.05 -13.74 8.10
CA HIS A 162 25.08 -13.72 7.07
C HIS A 162 24.59 -12.95 5.85
N SER A 163 25.54 -12.35 5.13
CA SER A 163 25.33 -11.73 3.81
C SER A 163 26.27 -12.40 2.81
N ILE A 164 25.72 -12.84 1.69
CA ILE A 164 26.40 -13.63 0.66
C ILE A 164 26.15 -12.98 -0.70
N GLU A 165 27.22 -12.49 -1.32
CA GLU A 165 27.20 -11.91 -2.65
C GLU A 165 28.19 -12.62 -3.59
N VAL A 166 27.76 -12.95 -4.80
CA VAL A 166 28.63 -13.60 -5.79
C VAL A 166 29.39 -12.55 -6.56
N VAL A 167 30.68 -12.76 -6.76
CA VAL A 167 31.48 -11.87 -7.62
C VAL A 167 31.28 -12.29 -9.07
N VAL A 168 30.54 -11.48 -9.84
CA VAL A 168 30.24 -11.76 -11.24
C VAL A 168 31.38 -11.30 -12.14
N ASP A 169 31.84 -10.07 -12.00
CA ASP A 169 32.99 -9.56 -12.73
C ASP A 169 33.76 -8.49 -11.92
N ARG A 170 35.02 -8.27 -12.31
CA ARG A 170 35.90 -7.23 -11.77
C ARG A 170 36.49 -6.44 -12.92
N LEU A 171 36.20 -5.14 -12.93
CA LEU A 171 36.44 -4.27 -14.08
C LEU A 171 37.17 -3.00 -13.67
N VAL A 172 37.82 -2.36 -14.64
CA VAL A 172 38.39 -1.02 -14.48
C VAL A 172 37.61 -0.07 -15.39
N VAL A 173 37.09 1.01 -14.81
CA VAL A 173 36.31 2.02 -15.53
C VAL A 173 37.24 2.85 -16.41
N GLY A 174 36.84 3.16 -17.64
CA GLY A 174 37.64 3.92 -18.62
C GLY A 174 38.37 3.08 -19.69
N GLN A 175 38.38 1.76 -19.57
CA GLN A 175 38.99 0.91 -20.62
C GLN A 175 38.10 0.83 -21.87
N SER A 176 38.72 0.82 -23.06
CA SER A 176 38.01 0.66 -24.34
C SER A 176 37.20 -0.64 -24.36
N GLY A 177 35.91 -0.57 -24.70
CA GLY A 177 35.01 -1.73 -24.69
C GLY A 177 34.42 -2.11 -23.31
N SER A 178 34.74 -1.36 -22.25
CA SER A 178 34.24 -1.59 -20.90
C SER A 178 32.70 -1.53 -20.82
N GLN A 179 32.03 -0.72 -21.65
CA GLN A 179 30.57 -0.57 -21.64
C GLN A 179 29.82 -1.88 -21.89
N SER A 180 30.14 -2.59 -22.98
CA SER A 180 29.46 -3.85 -23.32
C SER A 180 29.67 -4.89 -22.22
N ARG A 181 30.89 -4.95 -21.67
CA ARG A 181 31.23 -5.91 -20.61
C ARG A 181 30.55 -5.59 -19.28
N ILE A 182 30.44 -4.30 -18.92
CA ILE A 182 29.65 -3.86 -17.75
C ILE A 182 28.18 -4.26 -17.95
N ALA A 183 27.61 -4.01 -19.14
CA ALA A 183 26.22 -4.37 -19.43
C ALA A 183 25.95 -5.88 -19.27
N ASP A 184 26.78 -6.73 -19.89
CA ASP A 184 26.66 -8.19 -19.79
C ASP A 184 26.78 -8.68 -18.34
N SER A 185 27.70 -8.07 -17.58
CA SER A 185 27.94 -8.42 -16.18
C SER A 185 26.80 -7.96 -15.27
N VAL A 186 26.27 -6.76 -15.50
CA VAL A 186 25.12 -6.21 -14.76
C VAL A 186 23.87 -7.06 -15.04
N GLU A 187 23.60 -7.42 -16.30
CA GLU A 187 22.47 -8.28 -16.64
C GLU A 187 22.59 -9.67 -15.99
N THR A 188 23.79 -10.24 -15.99
CA THR A 188 24.07 -11.52 -15.31
C THR A 188 23.86 -11.40 -13.80
N ALA A 189 24.36 -10.32 -13.19
CA ALA A 189 24.22 -10.10 -11.76
C ALA A 189 22.76 -9.87 -11.33
N LEU A 190 21.99 -9.13 -12.12
CA LEU A 190 20.56 -8.89 -11.89
C LEU A 190 19.77 -10.20 -11.98
N LYS A 191 20.06 -11.06 -12.98
CA LYS A 191 19.42 -12.39 -13.09
C LYS A 191 19.68 -13.27 -11.87
N LEU A 192 20.92 -13.28 -11.35
CA LEU A 192 21.28 -14.07 -10.17
C LEU A 192 20.74 -13.47 -8.86
N GLY A 193 20.82 -12.15 -8.72
CA GLY A 193 20.41 -11.38 -7.55
C GLY A 193 18.91 -11.06 -7.48
N ALA A 194 18.09 -11.75 -8.28
CA ALA A 194 16.64 -11.54 -8.37
C ALA A 194 16.24 -10.07 -8.59
N GLY A 195 16.88 -9.42 -9.56
CA GLY A 195 16.66 -8.02 -9.94
C GLY A 195 17.45 -7.01 -9.11
N VAL A 196 18.40 -7.45 -8.28
CA VAL A 196 19.27 -6.57 -7.48
C VAL A 196 20.74 -6.80 -7.85
N VAL A 197 21.50 -5.72 -7.96
CA VAL A 197 22.95 -5.76 -8.21
C VAL A 197 23.66 -4.77 -7.30
N LEU A 198 24.82 -5.17 -6.79
CA LEU A 198 25.68 -4.34 -5.96
C LEU A 198 26.99 -4.09 -6.69
N VAL A 199 27.34 -2.82 -6.88
CA VAL A 199 28.58 -2.37 -7.49
C VAL A 199 29.48 -1.81 -6.40
N SER A 200 30.54 -2.55 -6.07
CA SER A 200 31.51 -2.15 -5.05
C SER A 200 32.71 -1.49 -5.72
N ILE A 201 32.97 -0.22 -5.41
CA ILE A 201 34.16 0.50 -5.85
C ILE A 201 35.28 0.20 -4.84
N ILE A 202 36.42 -0.32 -5.31
CA ILE A 202 37.58 -0.58 -4.44
C ILE A 202 38.05 0.76 -3.85
N ASP A 203 38.18 0.81 -2.52
CA ASP A 203 38.51 2.02 -1.74
C ASP A 203 37.46 3.15 -1.81
N GLY A 204 36.24 2.85 -2.25
CA GLY A 204 35.14 3.81 -2.39
C GLY A 204 33.83 3.35 -1.76
N GLU A 205 32.73 3.94 -2.22
CA GLU A 205 31.38 3.62 -1.77
C GLU A 205 30.80 2.40 -2.52
N GLU A 206 29.87 1.69 -1.88
CA GLU A 206 29.10 0.64 -2.54
C GLU A 206 27.79 1.20 -3.09
N LEU A 207 27.56 1.01 -4.38
CA LEU A 207 26.35 1.43 -5.08
C LEU A 207 25.43 0.24 -5.27
N LEU A 208 24.19 0.36 -4.83
CA LEU A 208 23.24 -0.73 -4.83
C LEU A 208 22.06 -0.36 -5.73
N PHE A 209 21.81 -1.19 -6.73
CA PHE A 209 20.81 -0.93 -7.77
C PHE A 209 19.76 -2.04 -7.82
N SER A 210 18.57 -1.71 -8.29
CA SER A 210 17.42 -2.63 -8.37
C SER A 210 16.59 -2.36 -9.64
N GLU A 211 16.27 -3.43 -10.37
CA GLU A 211 15.32 -3.42 -11.50
C GLU A 211 13.86 -3.37 -11.05
N HIS A 212 13.60 -3.55 -9.77
CA HIS A 212 12.26 -3.51 -9.18
C HIS A 212 12.13 -2.34 -8.20
N PHE A 213 10.90 -1.90 -7.95
CA PHE A 213 10.60 -0.97 -6.85
C PHE A 213 10.74 -1.67 -5.50
N ALA A 214 11.95 -2.08 -5.12
CA ALA A 214 12.19 -2.80 -3.88
C ALA A 214 13.17 -2.04 -2.98
N CYS A 215 12.83 -1.93 -1.70
CA CYS A 215 13.77 -1.54 -0.67
C CYS A 215 14.75 -2.69 -0.44
N VAL A 216 15.94 -2.52 -0.99
CA VAL A 216 17.08 -3.44 -0.90
C VAL A 216 17.56 -3.75 0.53
N HIS A 217 17.32 -2.86 1.50
CA HIS A 217 17.71 -3.08 2.91
C HIS A 217 16.63 -3.79 3.74
N CYS A 218 15.36 -3.49 3.48
CA CYS A 218 14.25 -4.05 4.25
C CYS A 218 13.62 -5.26 3.57
N GLY A 219 13.96 -5.54 2.31
CA GLY A 219 13.34 -6.58 1.48
C GLY A 219 11.88 -6.27 1.11
N ILE A 220 11.44 -5.01 1.25
CA ILE A 220 10.07 -4.61 0.97
C ILE A 220 9.98 -4.26 -0.51
N SER A 221 9.23 -5.05 -1.29
CA SER A 221 8.86 -4.67 -2.65
C SER A 221 7.60 -3.81 -2.60
N LEU A 222 7.72 -2.58 -3.10
CA LEU A 222 6.59 -1.83 -3.60
C LEU A 222 6.24 -2.43 -4.97
N GLY A 223 4.98 -2.79 -5.18
CA GLY A 223 4.52 -3.26 -6.49
C GLY A 223 4.64 -2.17 -7.56
N GLU A 224 3.97 -2.39 -8.70
CA GLU A 224 3.89 -1.40 -9.76
C GLU A 224 3.30 -0.07 -9.26
N ILE A 225 4.01 1.03 -9.52
CA ILE A 225 3.51 2.39 -9.28
C ILE A 225 2.73 2.84 -10.51
N ALA A 226 1.41 2.74 -10.39
CA ALA A 226 0.47 3.19 -11.41
C ALA A 226 -0.60 4.09 -10.78
N PRO A 227 -1.29 4.97 -11.55
CA PRO A 227 -2.34 5.82 -11.00
C PRO A 227 -3.42 5.04 -10.21
N ARG A 228 -3.73 3.81 -10.63
CA ARG A 228 -4.67 2.90 -9.94
C ARG A 228 -4.22 2.50 -8.53
N THR A 229 -2.91 2.45 -8.28
CA THR A 229 -2.30 2.11 -6.99
C THR A 229 -2.55 3.22 -5.96
N PHE A 230 -2.82 4.44 -6.42
CA PHE A 230 -3.22 5.56 -5.58
C PHE A 230 -4.75 5.71 -5.48
N SER A 231 -5.53 4.77 -5.99
CA SER A 231 -6.99 4.82 -5.87
C SER A 231 -7.46 3.96 -4.71
N PHE A 232 -8.05 4.59 -3.68
CA PHE A 232 -8.73 3.86 -2.60
C PHE A 232 -10.01 3.14 -3.05
N ASN A 233 -10.49 3.42 -4.27
CA ASN A 233 -11.61 2.71 -4.89
C ASN A 233 -11.19 1.43 -5.62
N SER A 234 -9.88 1.24 -5.82
CA SER A 234 -9.29 0.06 -6.45
C SER A 234 -8.72 -0.87 -5.38
N PRO A 235 -8.88 -2.19 -5.48
CA PRO A 235 -8.21 -3.14 -4.56
C PRO A 235 -6.69 -2.96 -4.50
N HIS A 236 -6.07 -2.41 -5.55
CA HIS A 236 -4.63 -2.17 -5.62
C HIS A 236 -4.14 -1.02 -4.73
N GLY A 237 -5.00 -0.03 -4.45
CA GLY A 237 -4.65 1.14 -3.62
C GLY A 237 -5.47 1.26 -2.33
N ALA A 238 -6.52 0.45 -2.20
CA ALA A 238 -7.37 0.43 -1.03
C ALA A 238 -6.63 -0.14 0.19
N CYS A 239 -6.72 0.56 1.32
CA CYS A 239 -6.25 0.02 2.59
C CYS A 239 -6.95 -1.33 2.88
N PRO A 240 -6.22 -2.43 3.15
CA PRO A 240 -6.82 -3.74 3.36
C PRO A 240 -7.69 -3.81 4.61
N ALA A 241 -7.40 -2.98 5.62
CA ALA A 241 -8.13 -2.98 6.87
C ALA A 241 -9.55 -2.39 6.76
N CYS A 242 -9.76 -1.41 5.88
CA CYS A 242 -11.06 -0.74 5.70
C CYS A 242 -11.58 -0.81 4.26
N THR A 243 -10.90 -1.52 3.36
CA THR A 243 -11.20 -1.62 1.93
C THR A 243 -11.34 -0.25 1.24
N GLY A 244 -10.51 0.71 1.66
CA GLY A 244 -10.50 2.06 1.12
C GLY A 244 -11.64 2.98 1.58
N LEU A 245 -12.46 2.54 2.56
CA LEU A 245 -13.50 3.40 3.16
C LEU A 245 -12.92 4.52 4.05
N GLY A 246 -11.70 4.34 4.54
CA GLY A 246 -11.06 5.28 5.49
C GLY A 246 -11.65 5.24 6.91
N VAL A 247 -12.74 4.49 7.12
CA VAL A 247 -13.42 4.34 8.41
C VAL A 247 -13.64 2.87 8.74
N LYS A 248 -13.71 2.57 10.04
CA LYS A 248 -14.19 1.31 10.59
C LYS A 248 -15.34 1.63 11.56
N LEU A 249 -16.38 0.83 11.50
CA LEU A 249 -17.46 0.90 12.49
C LEU A 249 -17.00 0.11 13.71
N GLU A 250 -16.81 0.83 14.80
CA GLU A 250 -16.47 0.26 16.11
C GLU A 250 -17.52 0.71 17.12
N ILE A 251 -17.73 -0.10 18.16
CA ILE A 251 -18.64 0.24 19.24
C ILE A 251 -17.90 1.19 20.18
N ASP A 252 -18.43 2.40 20.32
CA ASP A 252 -17.90 3.38 21.26
C ASP A 252 -18.48 3.10 22.67
N PRO A 253 -17.62 2.80 23.66
CA PRO A 253 -18.05 2.56 25.04
C PRO A 253 -18.86 3.69 25.67
N GLU A 254 -18.67 4.93 25.23
CA GLU A 254 -19.43 6.08 25.74
C GLU A 254 -20.89 6.04 25.29
N PHE A 255 -21.16 5.55 24.07
CA PHE A 255 -22.54 5.34 23.60
C PHE A 255 -23.17 4.08 24.21
N VAL A 256 -22.35 3.12 24.64
CA VAL A 256 -22.81 1.95 25.40
C VAL A 256 -23.24 2.37 26.81
N ILE A 257 -22.57 3.34 27.44
CA ILE A 257 -22.93 3.83 28.78
C ILE A 257 -23.20 5.34 28.75
N PRO A 258 -24.35 5.77 28.18
CA PRO A 258 -24.62 7.18 27.96
C PRO A 258 -24.82 7.96 29.26
N ASN A 259 -25.35 7.31 30.30
CA ASN A 259 -25.53 7.92 31.61
C ASN A 259 -24.76 7.15 32.70
N LYS A 260 -23.59 7.67 33.04
CA LYS A 260 -22.72 7.10 34.08
C LYS A 260 -23.20 7.35 35.51
N GLU A 261 -24.24 8.15 35.71
CA GLU A 261 -24.84 8.37 37.04
C GLU A 261 -25.78 7.23 37.45
N LEU A 262 -26.28 6.47 36.49
CA LEU A 262 -27.05 5.27 36.75
C LEU A 262 -26.12 4.12 37.11
N SER A 263 -26.62 3.25 37.97
CA SER A 263 -26.01 1.94 38.18
C SER A 263 -26.33 1.01 37.02
N ILE A 264 -25.58 -0.10 36.94
CA ILE A 264 -25.75 -1.14 35.93
C ILE A 264 -27.21 -1.61 36.00
N VAL A 265 -27.72 -2.01 37.17
CA VAL A 265 -29.13 -2.46 37.36
C VAL A 265 -30.18 -1.41 36.97
N GLN A 266 -29.87 -0.12 37.11
CA GLN A 266 -30.77 0.98 36.70
C GLN A 266 -30.80 1.23 35.19
N GLY A 267 -30.07 0.44 34.40
CA GLY A 267 -30.04 0.54 32.94
C GLY A 267 -28.97 1.46 32.40
N ALA A 268 -27.82 1.57 33.07
CA ALA A 268 -26.70 2.38 32.57
C ALA A 268 -26.16 1.93 31.21
N ILE A 269 -26.35 0.65 30.82
CA ILE A 269 -25.84 0.05 29.57
C ILE A 269 -26.93 0.02 28.47
N HIS A 270 -26.64 0.54 27.28
CA HIS A 270 -27.51 0.69 26.11
C HIS A 270 -26.99 -0.12 24.90
N PRO A 271 -27.86 -0.67 24.00
CA PRO A 271 -29.30 -0.51 23.91
C PRO A 271 -30.08 -1.58 24.66
N GLY A 272 -30.32 -1.40 25.96
CA GLY A 272 -31.37 -2.14 26.63
C GLY A 272 -31.26 -3.68 26.56
N TRP A 273 -30.07 -4.27 26.35
CA TRP A 273 -29.85 -5.73 26.23
C TRP A 273 -30.13 -6.52 27.52
N TRP A 274 -30.79 -5.88 28.47
CA TRP A 274 -31.27 -6.38 29.75
C TRP A 274 -32.46 -7.31 29.56
N SER A 275 -32.26 -8.36 28.77
CA SER A 275 -32.91 -9.63 29.05
C SER A 275 -32.36 -10.15 30.38
N SER A 276 -33.20 -10.85 31.15
CA SER A 276 -32.82 -11.50 32.41
C SER A 276 -31.63 -12.47 32.30
N TRP A 277 -31.20 -12.80 31.09
CA TRP A 277 -30.14 -13.77 30.79
C TRP A 277 -28.73 -13.29 31.14
N HIS A 278 -28.40 -12.01 30.91
CA HIS A 278 -27.04 -11.48 31.14
C HIS A 278 -26.81 -10.90 32.54
N THR A 279 -27.88 -10.60 33.29
CA THR A 279 -27.77 -10.07 34.65
C THR A 279 -27.05 -11.06 35.58
N ASN A 280 -27.31 -12.36 35.42
CA ASN A 280 -26.69 -13.40 36.23
C ASN A 280 -25.17 -13.50 35.99
N GLU A 281 -24.72 -13.36 34.74
CA GLU A 281 -23.28 -13.37 34.38
C GLU A 281 -22.55 -12.17 35.01
N LEU A 282 -23.15 -10.98 34.94
CA LEU A 282 -22.60 -9.78 35.56
C LEU A 282 -22.60 -9.87 37.09
N GLU A 283 -23.60 -10.50 37.71
CA GLU A 283 -23.62 -10.73 39.17
C GLU A 283 -22.51 -11.68 39.60
N ILE A 284 -22.26 -12.75 38.84
CA ILE A 284 -21.15 -13.67 39.08
C ILE A 284 -19.81 -12.92 38.96
N LEU A 285 -19.65 -12.10 37.93
CA LEU A 285 -18.46 -11.25 37.73
C LEU A 285 -18.27 -10.28 38.91
N ALA A 286 -19.35 -9.62 39.35
CA ALA A 286 -19.38 -8.70 40.47
C ALA A 286 -18.94 -9.38 41.78
N ARG A 287 -19.46 -10.58 42.08
CA ARG A 287 -19.07 -11.35 43.27
C ARG A 287 -17.61 -11.79 43.21
N ARG A 288 -17.12 -12.21 42.04
CA ARG A 288 -15.74 -12.69 41.86
C ARG A 288 -14.71 -11.57 42.05
N TYR A 289 -14.96 -10.39 41.49
CA TYR A 289 -14.02 -9.26 41.54
C TYR A 289 -14.33 -8.21 42.61
N GLY A 290 -15.41 -8.39 43.38
CA GLY A 290 -15.73 -7.53 44.52
C GLY A 290 -16.23 -6.15 44.12
N PHE A 291 -17.17 -6.06 43.18
CA PHE A 291 -17.87 -4.82 42.85
C PHE A 291 -19.40 -5.00 42.85
N SER A 292 -20.15 -3.90 42.96
CA SER A 292 -21.62 -3.94 43.01
C SER A 292 -22.23 -3.40 41.72
N LEU A 293 -23.28 -4.07 41.23
CA LEU A 293 -24.06 -3.62 40.07
C LEU A 293 -25.04 -2.49 40.42
N HIS A 294 -25.25 -2.19 41.71
CA HIS A 294 -26.10 -1.10 42.20
C HIS A 294 -25.33 0.21 42.39
N THR A 295 -24.00 0.17 42.30
CA THR A 295 -23.17 1.37 42.36
C THR A 295 -23.27 2.13 41.03
N PRO A 296 -23.45 3.47 41.06
CA PRO A 296 -23.36 4.31 39.86
C PRO A 296 -22.09 4.04 39.07
N VAL A 297 -22.18 3.97 37.74
CA VAL A 297 -21.01 3.62 36.90
C VAL A 297 -19.85 4.61 37.09
N LYS A 298 -20.13 5.89 37.36
CA LYS A 298 -19.12 6.92 37.64
C LYS A 298 -18.27 6.63 38.89
N GLU A 299 -18.78 5.84 39.82
CA GLU A 299 -18.10 5.44 41.06
C GLU A 299 -17.35 4.10 40.91
N LEU A 300 -17.59 3.36 39.83
CA LEU A 300 -16.87 2.13 39.54
C LEU A 300 -15.42 2.43 39.14
N SER A 301 -14.50 1.57 39.58
CA SER A 301 -13.11 1.66 39.16
C SER A 301 -12.98 1.41 37.65
N LYS A 302 -11.96 2.01 37.01
CA LYS A 302 -11.65 1.77 35.59
C LYS A 302 -11.42 0.28 35.28
N ARG A 303 -10.92 -0.49 36.25
CA ARG A 303 -10.71 -1.94 36.13
C ARG A 303 -12.05 -2.68 36.04
N HIS A 304 -13.01 -2.33 36.90
CA HIS A 304 -14.35 -2.93 36.88
C HIS A 304 -15.08 -2.57 35.58
N LEU A 305 -15.01 -1.31 35.15
CA LEU A 305 -15.60 -0.88 33.88
C LEU A 305 -15.02 -1.64 32.68
N LYS A 306 -13.70 -1.84 32.67
CA LYS A 306 -13.02 -2.62 31.62
C LYS A 306 -13.45 -4.09 31.63
N LEU A 307 -13.59 -4.70 32.81
CA LEU A 307 -14.09 -6.06 32.96
C LEU A 307 -15.52 -6.20 32.43
N ILE A 308 -16.39 -5.23 32.70
CA ILE A 308 -17.77 -5.22 32.19
C ILE A 308 -17.82 -5.08 30.67
N LEU A 309 -16.99 -4.21 30.09
CA LEU A 309 -17.03 -3.91 28.64
C LEU A 309 -16.28 -4.91 27.77
N TYR A 310 -15.19 -5.50 28.28
CA TYR A 310 -14.25 -6.33 27.49
C TYR A 310 -14.06 -7.74 28.04
N GLY A 311 -14.67 -8.08 29.17
CA GLY A 311 -14.55 -9.38 29.83
C GLY A 311 -13.18 -9.64 30.48
N GLU A 312 -12.95 -10.89 30.89
CA GLU A 312 -11.71 -11.35 31.55
C GLU A 312 -10.54 -11.58 30.58
N GLY A 313 -10.71 -11.33 29.27
CA GLY A 313 -9.61 -11.43 28.30
C GLY A 313 -9.21 -12.86 27.93
N GLY A 314 -10.15 -13.81 27.93
CA GLY A 314 -9.94 -15.16 27.36
C GLY A 314 -9.99 -16.33 28.33
N GLU A 315 -10.68 -16.22 29.47
CA GLU A 315 -11.16 -17.39 30.21
C GLU A 315 -12.67 -17.21 30.46
N LEU A 316 -13.47 -18.00 29.74
CA LEU A 316 -14.85 -18.33 30.09
C LEU A 316 -14.94 -19.85 30.11
#